data_AF-A0A920RWF1-F1
#
_entry.id   AF-A0A920RWF1-F1
#
_cell.length_a   1.000
_cell.length_b   1.000
_cell.length_c   1.000
_cell.angle_alpha   90.00
_cell.angle_beta   90.00
_cell.angle_gamma   90.00
#
_symmetry.space_group_name_H-M   'P 1'
#
loop_
_entity.id
_entity.type
_entity.pdbx_description
1 polymer ?
#
loop_
_entity_poly.entity_id
_entity_poly.type
_entity_poly.pdbx_seq_one_letter_code
_entity_poly.pdbx_strand_id
1 'polypeptide(L)'
;MANVDSMDITIKGVGGHGAYPHTTKDPIVMASQFINSLQTIVSREIAPIEAAVVTVGSIHGGTKHNVIPSEVRLQLTLRSYTDEVRNQTISTIRRMARGLAQANGLPKDSYPEITLKDEYTPALFNNPALTEKLRISFEKALGQENVLKLSPVMGGEVFGECTEELNQ
;
A
#
# COMPACT_ATOMS: atom_id res chain seq x y z
N MET A 1 -16.21 -2.61 0.71
CA MET A 1 -15.02 -2.35 1.55
C MET A 1 -13.78 -2.44 0.69
N ALA A 2 -12.58 -2.14 1.20
CA ALA A 2 -11.39 -2.03 0.36
C ALA A 2 -10.65 -3.36 0.19
N ASN A 3 -9.98 -3.50 -0.97
CA ASN A 3 -8.82 -4.36 -1.15
C ASN A 3 -7.77 -3.99 -0.09
N VAL A 4 -7.10 -4.98 0.49
CA VAL A 4 -6.00 -4.76 1.46
C VAL A 4 -4.81 -5.63 1.09
N ASP A 5 -3.68 -4.99 0.79
CA ASP A 5 -2.41 -5.65 0.51
C ASP A 5 -1.36 -5.30 1.55
N SER A 6 -0.51 -6.28 1.86
CA SER A 6 0.70 -6.10 2.66
C SER A 6 1.94 -6.19 1.79
N MET A 7 2.82 -5.21 1.88
CA MET A 7 4.05 -5.14 1.08
C MET A 7 5.26 -4.82 1.95
N ASP A 8 6.28 -5.67 1.88
CA ASP A 8 7.58 -5.45 2.51
C ASP A 8 8.57 -4.96 1.45
N ILE A 9 9.34 -3.91 1.78
CA ILE A 9 10.35 -3.32 0.89
C ILE A 9 11.67 -3.18 1.63
N THR A 10 12.73 -3.80 1.10
CA THR A 10 14.10 -3.61 1.59
C THR A 10 14.85 -2.67 0.66
N ILE A 11 15.15 -1.47 1.13
CA ILE A 11 16.02 -0.53 0.45
C ILE A 11 17.46 -0.83 0.86
N LYS A 12 18.25 -1.28 -0.11
CA LYS A 12 19.67 -1.57 0.08
C LYS A 12 20.53 -0.34 -0.15
N GLY A 13 21.70 -0.33 0.46
CA GLY A 13 22.71 0.70 0.36
C GLY A 13 24.11 0.14 0.55
N VAL A 14 25.08 1.03 0.70
CA VAL A 14 26.46 0.69 1.02
C VAL A 14 26.76 1.35 2.35
N GLY A 15 26.88 0.55 3.41
CA GLY A 15 27.13 1.04 4.75
C GLY A 15 28.56 1.55 4.95
N GLY A 16 28.81 2.24 6.06
CA GLY A 16 30.14 2.74 6.38
C GLY A 16 30.16 3.66 7.60
N HIS A 17 31.31 4.28 7.86
CA HIS A 17 31.43 5.22 8.96
C HIS A 17 30.69 6.52 8.63
N GLY A 18 29.90 7.04 9.57
CA GLY A 18 29.12 8.27 9.39
C GLY A 18 29.94 9.54 9.15
N ALA A 19 31.27 9.48 9.29
CA ALA A 19 32.17 10.60 9.00
C ALA A 19 32.59 10.64 7.52
N TYR A 20 32.38 9.56 6.77
CA TYR A 20 32.83 9.41 5.38
C TYR A 20 31.67 9.07 4.43
N PRO A 21 30.60 9.90 4.38
CA PRO A 21 29.40 9.60 3.58
C PRO A 21 29.67 9.54 2.07
N HIS A 22 30.73 10.17 1.57
CA HIS A 22 31.11 10.11 0.16
C HIS A 22 31.56 8.71 -0.30
N THR A 23 31.84 7.79 0.64
CA THR A 23 32.19 6.39 0.36
C THR A 23 30.99 5.44 0.47
N THR A 24 29.82 5.95 0.85
CA THR A 24 28.63 5.16 1.16
C THR A 24 27.48 5.46 0.20
N LYS A 25 26.43 4.64 0.30
CA LYS A 25 25.12 4.87 -0.34
C LYS A 25 24.08 4.74 0.75
N ASP A 26 23.68 5.85 1.34
CA ASP A 26 22.91 5.88 2.58
C ASP A 26 21.44 5.43 2.36
N PRO A 27 21.05 4.24 2.88
CA PRO A 27 19.70 3.75 2.69
C PRO A 27 18.66 4.46 3.57
N ILE A 28 19.05 5.16 4.65
CA ILE A 28 18.13 5.97 5.46
C ILE A 28 17.67 7.17 4.65
N VAL A 29 18.60 7.86 3.99
CA VAL A 29 18.28 9.00 3.11
C VAL A 29 17.40 8.53 1.94
N MET A 30 17.77 7.42 1.30
CA MET A 30 16.99 6.85 0.21
C MET A 30 15.58 6.46 0.66
N ALA A 31 15.43 5.85 1.83
CA ALA A 31 14.11 5.50 2.39
C ALA A 31 13.24 6.73 2.65
N SER A 32 13.80 7.80 3.21
CA SER A 32 13.06 9.06 3.41
C SER A 32 12.57 9.67 2.10
N GLN A 33 13.44 9.73 1.08
CA GLN A 33 13.07 10.19 -0.26
C GLN A 33 11.98 9.33 -0.89
N PHE A 34 12.08 8.01 -0.71
CA PHE A 34 11.11 7.06 -1.22
C PHE A 34 9.75 7.25 -0.57
N ILE A 35 9.68 7.35 0.77
CA ILE A 35 8.44 7.57 1.52
C ILE A 35 7.73 8.85 1.05
N ASN A 36 8.47 9.94 0.85
CA ASN A 36 7.90 11.17 0.32
C ASN A 36 7.38 10.99 -1.12
N SER A 37 8.11 10.26 -1.95
CA SER A 37 7.71 10.00 -3.34
C SER A 37 6.45 9.14 -3.43
N LEU A 38 6.27 8.18 -2.51
CA LEU A 38 5.07 7.34 -2.44
C LEU A 38 3.78 8.16 -2.27
N GLN A 39 3.85 9.35 -1.66
CA GLN A 39 2.67 10.21 -1.48
C GLN A 39 2.15 10.76 -2.82
N THR A 40 2.98 10.75 -3.87
CA THR A 40 2.60 11.19 -5.21
C THR A 40 1.73 10.19 -5.95
N ILE A 41 1.69 8.92 -5.49
CA ILE A 41 0.82 7.89 -6.06
C ILE A 41 -0.64 8.32 -5.94
N VAL A 42 -1.11 8.49 -4.71
CA VAL A 42 -2.51 8.87 -4.44
C VAL A 42 -2.78 10.30 -4.90
N SER A 43 -1.83 11.22 -4.71
CA SER A 43 -2.10 12.62 -5.01
C SER A 43 -2.05 12.95 -6.51
N ARG A 44 -1.21 12.29 -7.31
CA ARG A 44 -0.93 12.66 -8.71
C ARG A 44 -1.15 11.56 -9.76
N GLU A 45 -1.13 10.28 -9.38
CA GLU A 45 -1.26 9.18 -10.35
C GLU A 45 -2.63 8.49 -10.33
N ILE A 46 -3.32 8.47 -9.18
CA ILE A 46 -4.67 7.93 -9.07
C ILE A 46 -5.70 9.01 -9.41
N ALA A 47 -6.76 8.65 -10.14
CA ALA A 47 -7.82 9.59 -10.47
C ALA A 47 -8.51 10.10 -9.19
N PRO A 48 -8.84 11.40 -9.06
CA PRO A 48 -9.43 11.95 -7.84
C PRO A 48 -10.78 11.33 -7.42
N ILE A 49 -11.47 10.66 -8.35
CA ILE A 49 -12.73 9.95 -8.11
C ILE A 49 -12.53 8.50 -7.65
N GLU A 50 -11.30 8.00 -7.75
CA GLU A 50 -10.93 6.66 -7.34
C GLU A 50 -10.31 6.66 -5.94
N ALA A 51 -10.44 5.51 -5.29
CA ALA A 51 -10.05 5.32 -3.90
C ALA A 51 -8.75 4.53 -3.80
N ALA A 52 -7.70 5.15 -3.25
CA ALA A 52 -6.43 4.50 -2.93
C ALA A 52 -5.87 5.02 -1.60
N VAL A 53 -5.22 4.14 -0.84
CA VAL A 53 -4.44 4.48 0.36
C VAL A 53 -3.10 3.76 0.28
N VAL A 54 -2.01 4.50 0.51
CA VAL A 54 -0.66 3.94 0.67
C VAL A 54 -0.17 4.37 2.04
N THR A 55 0.03 3.41 2.93
CA THR A 55 0.52 3.67 4.28
C THR A 55 1.85 2.97 4.48
N VAL A 56 2.85 3.69 4.98
CA VAL A 56 4.10 3.12 5.49
C VAL A 56 3.91 2.91 6.98
N GLY A 57 3.63 1.67 7.38
CA GLY A 57 3.31 1.33 8.77
C GLY A 57 4.54 1.09 9.64
N SER A 58 5.68 0.76 9.03
CA SER A 58 6.93 0.53 9.73
C SER A 58 8.16 0.93 8.91
N ILE A 59 9.18 1.41 9.61
CA ILE A 59 10.51 1.72 9.09
C ILE A 59 11.57 1.26 10.10
N HIS A 60 12.50 0.42 9.65
CA HIS A 60 13.62 -0.06 10.47
C HIS A 60 14.93 0.00 9.70
N GLY A 61 15.94 0.66 10.28
CA GLY A 61 17.30 0.65 9.74
C GLY A 61 18.27 1.37 10.67
N GLY A 62 19.55 0.99 10.60
CA GLY A 62 20.58 1.50 11.50
C GLY A 62 20.62 0.77 12.85
N THR A 63 21.79 0.83 13.48
CA THR A 63 22.03 0.25 14.82
C THR A 63 22.83 1.17 15.74
N LYS A 64 23.61 2.10 15.17
CA LYS A 64 24.46 3.06 15.90
C LYS A 64 24.36 4.45 15.26
N HIS A 65 24.53 5.48 16.07
CA HIS A 65 24.43 6.88 15.63
C HIS A 65 25.58 7.34 14.71
N ASN A 66 26.71 6.63 14.70
CA ASN A 66 27.91 6.98 13.92
C ASN A 66 28.18 6.04 12.74
N VAL A 67 27.22 5.19 12.38
CA VAL A 67 27.34 4.20 11.29
C VAL A 67 26.18 4.36 10.33
N ILE A 68 26.49 4.48 9.04
CA ILE A 68 25.51 4.41 7.96
C ILE A 68 25.20 2.93 7.71
N PRO A 69 23.92 2.50 7.80
CA PRO A 69 23.57 1.08 7.63
C PRO A 69 23.68 0.63 6.17
N SER A 70 23.66 -0.70 5.97
CA SER A 70 23.61 -1.32 4.64
C SER A 70 22.20 -1.46 4.08
N GLU A 71 21.15 -1.37 4.91
CA GLU A 71 19.76 -1.49 4.46
C GLU A 71 18.78 -0.77 5.39
N VAL A 72 17.59 -0.50 4.85
CA VAL A 72 16.38 -0.05 5.56
C VAL A 72 15.21 -0.90 5.09
N ARG A 73 14.43 -1.43 6.05
CA ARG A 73 13.23 -2.21 5.78
C ARG A 73 11.99 -1.38 6.04
N LEU A 74 11.07 -1.39 5.09
CA LEU A 74 9.78 -0.73 5.15
C LEU A 74 8.68 -1.77 5.08
N GLN A 75 7.61 -1.56 5.86
CA GLN A 75 6.39 -2.36 5.76
C GLN A 75 5.22 -1.44 5.43
N LEU A 76 4.53 -1.77 4.36
CA LEU A 76 3.47 -0.96 3.78
C LEU A 76 2.14 -1.72 3.80
N THR A 77 1.07 -0.96 3.94
CA THR A 77 -0.30 -1.40 3.70
C THR A 77 -0.88 -0.60 2.55
N LEU A 78 -1.40 -1.28 1.54
CA LEU A 78 -2.08 -0.64 0.40
C LEU A 78 -3.56 -0.95 0.49
N ARG A 79 -4.40 0.03 0.13
CA ARG A 79 -5.84 -0.14 0.05
C ARG A 79 -6.38 0.46 -1.23
N SER A 80 -7.37 -0.19 -1.83
CA SER A 80 -8.05 0.29 -3.04
C SER A 80 -9.47 -0.26 -3.14
N TYR A 81 -10.33 0.32 -3.97
CA TYR A 81 -11.68 -0.24 -4.21
C TYR A 81 -11.77 -1.12 -5.46
N THR A 82 -10.80 -1.06 -6.36
CA THR A 82 -10.78 -1.81 -7.61
C THR A 82 -9.42 -2.44 -7.84
N ASP A 83 -9.38 -3.54 -8.60
CA ASP A 83 -8.13 -4.21 -8.95
C ASP A 83 -7.28 -3.41 -9.92
N GLU A 84 -7.89 -2.56 -10.73
CA GLU A 84 -7.18 -1.63 -11.60
C GLU A 84 -6.32 -0.67 -10.78
N VAL A 85 -6.93 0.00 -9.79
CA VAL A 85 -6.22 0.92 -8.88
C VAL A 85 -5.17 0.17 -8.03
N ARG A 86 -5.49 -1.05 -7.59
CA ARG A 86 -4.55 -1.92 -6.88
C ARG A 86 -3.30 -2.18 -7.72
N ASN A 87 -3.48 -2.67 -8.95
CA ASN A 87 -2.41 -3.05 -9.85
C ASN A 87 -1.59 -1.84 -10.28
N GLN A 88 -2.25 -0.71 -10.55
CA GLN A 88 -1.58 0.56 -10.85
C GLN A 88 -0.68 0.97 -9.66
N THR A 89 -1.22 0.99 -8.43
CA THR A 89 -0.48 1.35 -7.22
C THR A 89 0.76 0.47 -7.04
N ILE A 90 0.62 -0.85 -7.12
CA ILE A 90 1.73 -1.80 -6.99
C ILE A 90 2.79 -1.58 -8.08
N SER A 91 2.36 -1.38 -9.33
CA SER A 91 3.27 -1.15 -10.45
C SER A 91 4.06 0.15 -10.30
N THR A 92 3.42 1.21 -9.81
CA THR A 92 4.05 2.51 -9.55
C THR A 92 5.07 2.42 -8.43
N ILE A 93 4.76 1.72 -7.33
CA ILE A 93 5.73 1.50 -6.23
C ILE A 93 7.00 0.82 -6.77
N ARG A 94 6.83 -0.24 -7.57
CA ARG A 94 7.97 -0.95 -8.20
C ARG A 94 8.77 -0.04 -9.13
N ARG A 95 8.10 0.79 -9.92
CA ARG A 95 8.76 1.79 -10.79
C ARG A 95 9.55 2.82 -9.99
N MET A 96 8.94 3.41 -8.95
CA MET A 96 9.59 4.39 -8.10
C MET A 96 10.81 3.80 -7.37
N ALA A 97 10.72 2.57 -6.88
CA ALA A 97 11.84 1.91 -6.18
C ALA A 97 13.04 1.69 -7.13
N ARG A 98 12.79 1.28 -8.37
CA ARG A 98 13.83 1.18 -9.41
C ARG A 98 14.43 2.54 -9.74
N GLY A 99 13.60 3.57 -9.88
CA GLY A 99 14.03 4.94 -10.15
C GLY A 99 14.91 5.52 -9.03
N LEU A 100 14.54 5.29 -7.77
CA LEU A 100 15.31 5.67 -6.59
C LEU A 100 16.71 5.04 -6.62
N ALA A 101 16.79 3.74 -6.90
CA ALA A 101 18.05 3.00 -6.95
C ALA A 101 18.97 3.52 -8.07
N GLN A 102 18.39 3.79 -9.24
CA GLN A 102 19.09 4.39 -10.37
C GLN A 102 19.63 5.78 -10.04
N ALA A 103 18.79 6.65 -9.48
CA ALA A 103 19.16 8.01 -9.12
C ALA A 103 20.31 8.08 -8.11
N ASN A 104 20.39 7.09 -7.21
CA ASN A 104 21.45 6.99 -6.21
C ASN A 104 22.69 6.22 -6.69
N GLY A 105 22.68 5.72 -7.92
CA GLY A 105 23.80 4.98 -8.52
C GLY A 105 24.08 3.64 -7.84
N LEU A 106 23.03 2.95 -7.38
CA LEU A 106 23.16 1.57 -6.90
C LEU A 106 23.43 0.63 -8.10
N PRO A 107 24.25 -0.41 -7.92
CA PRO A 107 24.36 -1.47 -8.91
C PRO A 107 23.06 -2.30 -8.93
N LYS A 108 22.76 -2.93 -10.07
CA LYS A 108 21.44 -3.57 -10.32
C LYS A 108 21.11 -4.70 -9.34
N ASP A 109 22.12 -5.42 -8.89
CA ASP A 109 22.04 -6.46 -7.86
C ASP A 109 21.68 -5.94 -6.46
N SER A 110 21.86 -4.63 -6.25
CA SER A 110 21.54 -3.93 -5.01
C SER A 110 20.28 -3.06 -5.14
N TYR A 111 19.43 -3.28 -6.14
CA TYR A 111 18.15 -2.59 -6.20
C TYR A 111 17.23 -3.03 -5.06
N PRO A 112 16.28 -2.18 -4.64
CA PRO A 112 15.35 -2.52 -3.58
C PRO A 112 14.61 -3.83 -3.86
N GLU A 113 14.54 -4.67 -2.84
CA GLU A 113 13.74 -5.90 -2.87
C GLU A 113 12.33 -5.58 -2.44
N ILE A 114 11.34 -6.06 -3.19
CA ILE A 114 9.93 -5.81 -2.93
C ILE A 114 9.23 -7.16 -2.89
N THR A 115 8.60 -7.45 -1.76
CA THR A 115 7.80 -8.64 -1.53
C THR A 115 6.36 -8.22 -1.29
N LEU A 116 5.47 -8.64 -2.18
CA LEU A 116 4.03 -8.56 -1.94
C LEU A 116 3.63 -9.87 -1.26
N LYS A 117 2.91 -9.80 -0.13
CA LYS A 117 2.42 -11.01 0.52
C LYS A 117 1.27 -11.61 -0.29
N ASP A 118 1.22 -12.93 -0.36
CA ASP A 118 0.17 -13.66 -1.09
C ASP A 118 -1.20 -13.51 -0.43
N GLU A 119 -1.22 -13.35 0.91
CA GLU A 119 -2.42 -13.03 1.67
C GLU A 119 -2.86 -11.57 1.39
N TYR A 120 -3.96 -11.40 0.65
CA TYR A 120 -4.64 -10.13 0.46
C TYR A 120 -6.15 -10.31 0.72
N THR A 121 -6.81 -9.23 1.13
CA THR A 121 -8.27 -9.23 1.31
C THR A 121 -8.91 -8.54 0.12
N PRO A 122 -9.78 -9.20 -0.67
CA PRO A 122 -10.45 -8.57 -1.80
C PRO A 122 -11.48 -7.54 -1.34
N ALA A 123 -11.76 -6.57 -2.22
CA ALA A 123 -12.76 -5.54 -1.98
C ALA A 123 -14.16 -6.17 -1.92
N LEU A 124 -14.83 -6.03 -0.77
CA LEU A 124 -16.22 -6.48 -0.65
C LEU A 124 -17.13 -5.64 -1.57
N PHE A 125 -17.69 -6.29 -2.58
CA PHE A 125 -18.69 -5.73 -3.50
C PHE A 125 -20.07 -6.27 -3.19
N ASN A 126 -20.93 -5.40 -2.66
CA ASN A 126 -22.32 -5.74 -2.39
C ASN A 126 -23.17 -5.56 -3.66
N ASN A 127 -23.82 -6.63 -4.11
CA ASN A 127 -24.73 -6.59 -5.26
C ASN A 127 -25.85 -5.54 -5.01
N PRO A 128 -25.95 -4.46 -5.81
CA PRO A 128 -26.87 -3.37 -5.52
C PRO A 128 -28.34 -3.78 -5.45
N ALA A 129 -28.76 -4.71 -6.31
CA ALA A 129 -30.15 -5.18 -6.35
C ALA A 129 -30.50 -6.01 -5.11
N LEU A 130 -29.57 -6.85 -4.65
CA LEU A 130 -29.77 -7.64 -3.43
C LEU A 130 -29.73 -6.77 -2.19
N THR A 131 -28.78 -5.84 -2.11
CA THR A 131 -28.68 -4.88 -0.99
C THR A 131 -29.95 -4.05 -0.86
N GLU A 132 -30.52 -3.60 -1.99
CA GLU A 132 -31.78 -2.84 -1.97
C GLU A 132 -32.97 -3.68 -1.50
N LYS A 133 -33.08 -4.94 -1.96
CA LYS A 133 -34.12 -5.86 -1.48
C LYS A 133 -34.03 -6.12 0.03
N LEU A 134 -32.81 -6.28 0.55
CA LEU A 134 -32.57 -6.46 1.98
C LEU A 134 -32.88 -5.19 2.76
N ARG A 135 -32.47 -4.01 2.26
CA ARG A 135 -32.79 -2.70 2.87
C ARG A 135 -34.29 -2.55 3.07
N ILE A 136 -35.08 -2.76 2.02
CA ILE A 136 -36.55 -2.66 2.08
C ILE A 136 -37.13 -3.64 3.11
N SER A 137 -36.60 -4.87 3.18
CA SER A 137 -37.06 -5.88 4.14
C SER A 137 -36.72 -5.49 5.58
N PHE A 138 -35.52 -4.96 5.82
CA PHE A 138 -35.10 -4.51 7.16
C PHE A 138 -35.85 -3.26 7.61
N GLU A 139 -36.10 -2.29 6.74
CA GLU A 139 -36.87 -1.09 7.08
C GLU A 139 -38.28 -1.43 7.54
N LYS A 140 -38.90 -2.43 6.90
CA LYS A 140 -40.22 -2.95 7.30
C LYS A 140 -40.21 -3.61 8.68
N ALA A 141 -39.14 -4.31 9.02
CA ALA A 141 -39.04 -5.09 10.26
C ALA A 141 -38.56 -4.25 11.46
N LEU A 142 -37.65 -3.31 11.23
CA LEU A 142 -36.90 -2.61 12.27
C LEU A 142 -37.24 -1.11 12.36
N GLY A 143 -37.99 -0.55 11.41
CA GLY A 143 -38.22 0.88 11.30
C GLY A 143 -37.13 1.57 10.47
N GLN A 144 -37.52 2.60 9.72
CA GLN A 144 -36.64 3.25 8.74
C GLN A 144 -35.48 3.98 9.42
N GLU A 145 -35.71 4.54 10.60
CA GLU A 145 -34.71 5.21 11.43
C GLU A 145 -33.59 4.29 11.92
N ASN A 146 -33.82 2.98 11.93
CA ASN A 146 -32.86 1.98 12.40
C ASN A 146 -32.05 1.35 11.25
N VAL A 147 -32.31 1.73 9.99
CA VAL A 147 -31.58 1.23 8.80
C VAL A 147 -30.79 2.37 8.17
N LEU A 148 -29.49 2.39 8.43
CA LEU A 148 -28.61 3.47 7.97
C LEU A 148 -27.83 3.08 6.73
N LYS A 149 -27.82 3.99 5.74
CA LYS A 149 -26.91 3.90 4.60
C LYS A 149 -25.59 4.58 4.96
N LEU A 150 -24.52 3.79 5.02
CA LEU A 150 -23.17 4.29 5.29
C LEU A 150 -22.40 4.49 3.98
N SER A 151 -21.48 5.46 4.00
CA SER A 151 -20.49 5.61 2.94
C SER A 151 -19.50 4.42 2.96
N PRO A 152 -18.93 4.05 1.81
CA PRO A 152 -17.87 3.04 1.76
C PRO A 152 -16.73 3.36 2.73
N VAL A 153 -16.20 2.34 3.39
CA VAL A 153 -15.07 2.46 4.33
C VAL A 153 -13.82 1.80 3.75
N MET A 154 -12.66 2.30 4.15
CA MET A 154 -11.35 1.77 3.75
C MET A 154 -10.91 0.56 4.59
N GLY A 155 -11.71 0.11 5.56
CA GLY A 155 -11.47 -1.15 6.27
C GLY A 155 -11.47 -2.34 5.30
N GLY A 156 -10.73 -3.40 5.64
CA GLY A 156 -10.82 -4.69 4.97
C GLY A 156 -11.75 -5.62 5.74
N GLU A 157 -12.45 -6.51 5.05
CA GLU A 157 -13.30 -7.55 5.65
C GLU A 157 -13.22 -8.81 4.78
N VAL A 158 -13.10 -9.97 5.43
CA VAL A 158 -12.87 -11.27 4.78
C VAL A 158 -14.08 -11.78 3.99
N PHE A 159 -15.28 -11.22 4.23
CA PHE A 159 -16.51 -11.59 3.51
C PHE A 159 -16.47 -11.25 2.01
N GLY A 160 -15.51 -10.43 1.56
CA GLY A 160 -15.29 -10.13 0.15
C GLY A 160 -15.06 -11.37 -0.72
N GLU A 161 -14.37 -12.38 -0.19
CA GLU A 161 -14.10 -13.64 -0.89
C GLU A 161 -15.38 -14.37 -1.29
N CYS A 162 -16.38 -14.40 -0.41
CA CYS A 162 -17.68 -15.02 -0.70
C CYS A 162 -18.47 -14.28 -1.80
N THR A 163 -18.25 -12.98 -1.97
CA THR A 163 -18.93 -12.20 -3.01
C THR A 163 -18.31 -12.35 -4.39
N GLU A 164 -17.03 -12.74 -4.50
CA GLU A 164 -16.43 -13.12 -5.78
C GLU A 164 -17.02 -14.43 -6.30
N GLU A 165 -17.19 -15.44 -5.43
CA GLU A 165 -17.76 -16.74 -5.82
C GLU A 165 -19.23 -16.66 -6.24
N LEU A 166 -20.00 -15.70 -5.71
CA LEU A 166 -21.43 -15.53 -6.02
C LEU A 166 -21.71 -14.69 -7.28
N ASN A 167 -20.70 -14.01 -7.83
CA ASN A 167 -20.84 -13.17 -9.03
C ASN A 167 -20.14 -13.78 -10.27
N GLN A 168 -19.59 -14.99 -10.17
CA GLN A 168 -19.22 -15.84 -11.32
C GLN A 168 -20.41 -16.68 -11.77
#